data_AF-A0A6A5GUS8-F1
#
_entry.id   AF-A0A6A5GUS8-F1
#
_cell.length_a   1.000
_cell.length_b   1.000
_cell.length_c   1.000
_cell.angle_alpha   90.00
_cell.angle_beta   90.00
_cell.angle_gamma   90.00
#
_symmetry.space_group_name_H-M   'P 1'
#
loop_
_entity.id
_entity.type
_entity.pdbx_description
1 polymer ?
#
loop_
_entity_poly.entity_id
_entity_poly.type
_entity_poly.pdbx_seq_one_letter_code
_entity_poly.pdbx_strand_id
1 'polypeptide(L)'
;MVEEGKYTVYRIQLTVDTYTWTIERRYSDFDAYDVQRFTDRKKSFLPPKKRIGNKDLEFIEERRIELEKYVRALLELEQNFSIFINM
;
A
#
# COMPACT_ATOMS: atom_id res chain seq x y z
N MET A 1 14.82 0.50 4.47
CA MET A 1 14.36 1.87 4.19
C MET A 1 15.51 2.60 3.51
N VAL A 2 15.35 3.07 2.27
CA VAL A 2 16.35 3.94 1.64
C VAL A 2 15.99 5.37 2.04
N GLU A 3 16.71 5.91 3.03
CA GLU A 3 16.62 7.33 3.38
C GLU A 3 17.41 8.16 2.38
N GLU A 4 16.76 8.62 1.33
CA GLU A 4 17.16 9.79 0.56
C GLU A 4 15.94 10.26 -0.25
N GLY A 5 15.16 11.21 0.26
CA GLY A 5 14.08 11.79 -0.56
C GLY A 5 12.93 12.44 0.20
N LYS A 6 12.27 13.35 -0.51
CA LYS A 6 11.10 14.16 -0.12
C LYS A 6 9.89 13.35 0.41
N TYR A 7 9.89 12.01 0.29
CA TYR A 7 8.76 11.13 0.57
C TYR A 7 9.24 9.71 0.95
N THR A 8 8.42 9.00 1.72
CA THR A 8 8.59 7.57 2.00
C THR A 8 8.10 6.72 0.82
N VAL A 9 8.91 5.76 0.41
CA VAL A 9 8.57 4.76 -0.63
C VAL A 9 8.45 3.39 0.04
N TYR A 10 7.36 2.69 -0.25
CA TYR A 10 7.09 1.33 0.17
C TYR A 10 7.42 0.39 -1.00
N ARG A 11 8.22 -0.63 -0.72
CA ARG A 11 8.51 -1.72 -1.66
C ARG A 11 7.48 -2.81 -1.44
N ILE A 12 6.88 -3.29 -2.52
CA ILE A 12 5.88 -4.35 -2.49
C ILE A 12 6.38 -5.43 -3.42
N GLN A 13 6.68 -6.60 -2.86
CA GLN A 13 6.99 -7.80 -3.61
C GLN A 13 5.69 -8.56 -3.88
N LEU A 14 5.45 -8.84 -5.15
CA LEU A 14 4.31 -9.60 -5.63
C LEU A 14 4.83 -10.92 -6.21
N THR A 15 4.15 -12.00 -5.86
CA THR A 15 4.40 -13.32 -6.45
C THR A 15 3.08 -13.85 -7.01
N VAL A 16 3.08 -14.15 -8.31
CA VAL A 16 1.95 -14.77 -9.02
C VAL A 16 2.49 -16.00 -9.74
N ASP A 17 1.97 -17.17 -9.37
CA ASP A 17 2.52 -18.46 -9.78
C ASP A 17 4.03 -18.56 -9.50
N THR A 18 4.85 -18.62 -10.54
CA THR A 18 6.33 -18.68 -10.46
C THR A 18 7.00 -17.33 -10.68
N TYR A 19 6.24 -16.29 -11.00
CA TYR A 19 6.77 -14.96 -11.28
C TYR A 19 6.78 -14.13 -10.02
N THR A 20 7.93 -13.51 -9.74
CA THR A 20 8.10 -12.60 -8.61
C THR A 20 8.72 -11.30 -9.08
N TRP A 21 8.13 -10.18 -8.69
CA TRP A 21 8.66 -8.86 -8.99
C TRP A 21 8.37 -7.90 -7.84
N THR A 22 9.13 -6.81 -7.79
CA THR A 22 8.96 -5.75 -6.80
C THR A 22 8.48 -4.47 -7.48
N ILE A 23 7.48 -3.83 -6.88
CA ILE A 23 7.03 -2.49 -7.25
C ILE A 23 7.31 -1.52 -6.10
N GLU A 24 7.49 -0.25 -6.44
CA GLU A 24 7.69 0.83 -5.49
C GLU A 24 6.52 1.81 -5.56
N ARG A 25 5.94 2.14 -4.40
CA ARG A 25 4.77 3.03 -4.30
C ARG A 25 4.89 3.94 -3.08
N ARG A 26 4.42 5.17 -3.21
CA ARG A 26 4.23 6.10 -2.10
C ARG A 26 2.80 6.02 -1.61
N TYR A 27 2.55 6.43 -0.36
CA TYR A 27 1.18 6.54 0.17
C TYR A 27 0.24 7.30 -0.78
N SER A 28 0.71 8.40 -1.40
CA SER A 28 -0.10 9.20 -2.33
C SER A 28 -0.53 8.43 -3.58
N ASP A 29 0.21 7.41 -3.98
CA ASP A 29 -0.13 6.60 -5.15
C ASP A 29 -1.30 5.64 -4.80
N PHE A 30 -1.33 5.10 -3.58
CA PHE A 30 -2.48 4.35 -3.05
C PHE A 30 -3.71 5.25 -2.86
N ASP A 31 -3.53 6.45 -2.30
CA ASP A 31 -4.58 7.47 -2.11
C ASP A 31 -5.25 7.83 -3.45
N ALA A 32 -4.46 8.04 -4.51
CA ALA A 32 -4.98 8.33 -5.84
C ALA A 32 -5.82 7.17 -6.41
N TYR A 33 -5.35 5.93 -6.28
CA TYR A 33 -6.12 4.75 -6.70
C TYR A 33 -7.41 4.59 -5.88
N ASP A 34 -7.32 4.73 -4.57
CA ASP A 34 -8.46 4.54 -3.66
C ASP A 34 -9.59 5.55 -3.93
N VAL A 35 -9.24 6.81 -4.20
CA VAL A 35 -10.19 7.85 -4.58
C VAL A 35 -10.92 7.50 -5.87
N GLN A 36 -10.23 6.89 -6.84
CA GLN A 36 -10.85 6.47 -8.10
C GLN A 36 -11.73 5.23 -7.91
N ARG A 37 -11.29 4.25 -7.12
CA ARG A 37 -11.98 2.97 -6.92
C ARG A 37 -13.21 3.08 -6.02
N PHE A 38 -13.11 3.85 -4.93
CA PHE A 38 -14.18 4.03 -3.94
C PHE A 38 -14.70 5.46 -4.00
N THR A 39 -15.61 5.71 -4.96
CA THR A 39 -16.29 7.01 -5.08
C THR A 39 -17.14 7.33 -3.86
N ASP A 40 -17.81 6.32 -3.28
CA ASP A 40 -18.37 6.39 -1.93
C ASP A 40 -17.24 6.21 -0.91
N ARG A 41 -16.82 7.31 -0.29
CA ARG A 41 -15.72 7.34 0.67
C ARG A 41 -15.98 6.51 1.93
N LYS A 42 -17.23 6.17 2.24
CA LYS A 42 -17.56 5.28 3.38
C LYS A 42 -17.16 3.83 3.13
N LYS A 43 -16.91 3.44 1.88
CA LYS A 43 -16.45 2.10 1.50
C LYS A 43 -14.93 1.97 1.43
N SER A 44 -14.21 3.09 1.51
CA SER A 44 -12.75 3.07 1.55
C SER A 44 -12.27 2.48 2.88
N PHE A 45 -11.21 1.68 2.79
CA PHE A 45 -10.50 1.11 3.93
C PHE A 45 -8.99 1.40 3.84
N LEU A 46 -8.60 2.43 3.08
CA LEU A 46 -7.23 2.92 3.04
C LEU A 46 -6.84 3.50 4.42
N PRO A 47 -5.67 3.19 4.99
CA PRO A 47 -5.22 3.81 6.22
C PRO A 47 -5.18 5.34 6.09
N PRO A 48 -5.56 6.09 7.13
CA PRO A 48 -5.71 7.53 7.03
C PRO A 48 -4.37 8.24 6.78
N LYS A 49 -4.43 9.36 6.08
CA LYS A 49 -3.26 10.18 5.79
C LYS A 49 -2.79 10.90 7.06
N LYS A 50 -1.49 10.81 7.35
CA LYS A 50 -0.81 11.54 8.44
C LYS A 50 -0.03 12.69 7.80
N ARG A 51 -0.34 13.94 8.17
CA ARG A 51 0.27 15.14 7.58
C ARG A 51 1.46 15.68 8.39
N ILE A 52 1.53 15.36 9.68
CA ILE A 52 2.59 15.77 10.61
C ILE A 52 3.20 14.48 11.19
N GLY A 53 4.53 14.37 11.28
CA GLY A 53 5.18 13.14 11.78
C GLY A 53 4.98 11.93 10.86
N ASN A 54 4.88 12.18 9.55
CA ASN A 54 4.73 11.12 8.55
C ASN A 54 6.07 10.48 8.14
N LYS A 55 7.17 10.99 8.68
CA LYS A 55 8.52 10.45 8.53
C LYS A 55 9.02 9.72 9.78
N ASP A 56 8.22 9.70 10.86
CA ASP A 56 8.59 8.99 12.08
C ASP A 56 8.70 7.49 11.74
N LEU A 57 9.81 6.83 12.14
CA LEU A 57 10.10 5.46 11.73
C LEU A 57 9.04 4.46 12.20
N GLU A 58 8.57 4.60 13.44
CA GLU A 58 7.47 3.80 14.00
C GLU A 58 6.21 3.96 13.14
N PHE A 59 5.88 5.19 12.80
CA PHE A 59 4.73 5.49 11.96
C PHE A 59 4.86 4.93 10.53
N ILE A 60 6.07 4.97 9.96
CA ILE A 60 6.35 4.38 8.65
C ILE A 60 6.10 2.87 8.68
N GLU A 61 6.56 2.19 9.72
CA GLU A 61 6.41 0.73 9.88
C GLU A 61 4.95 0.33 10.12
N GLU A 62 4.24 1.03 11.02
CA GLU A 62 2.80 0.83 11.22
C GLU A 62 2.04 0.98 9.89
N ARG A 63 2.31 2.06 9.16
CA ARG A 63 1.68 2.29 7.86
C ARG A 63 2.05 1.23 6.82
N ARG A 64 3.28 0.67 6.85
CA ARG A 64 3.66 -0.44 5.97
C ARG A 64 2.72 -1.64 6.19
N ILE A 65 2.50 -2.01 7.45
CA ILE A 65 1.60 -3.11 7.83
C ILE A 65 0.16 -2.82 7.40
N GLU A 66 -0.33 -1.61 7.61
CA GLU A 66 -1.70 -1.23 7.21
C GLU A 66 -1.88 -1.22 5.68
N LEU A 67 -0.87 -0.76 4.93
CA LEU A 67 -0.89 -0.80 3.47
C LEU A 67 -0.84 -2.24 2.95
N GLU A 68 -0.11 -3.14 3.61
CA GLU A 68 -0.12 -4.56 3.25
C GLU A 68 -1.52 -5.16 3.40
N LYS A 69 -2.21 -4.88 4.52
CA LYS A 69 -3.60 -5.29 4.74
C LYS A 69 -4.54 -4.72 3.67
N TYR A 70 -4.37 -3.44 3.34
CA TYR A 70 -5.16 -2.77 2.30
C TYR A 70 -5.01 -3.46 0.94
N VAL A 71 -3.78 -3.74 0.50
CA VAL A 71 -3.54 -4.39 -0.80
C VAL A 71 -4.07 -5.83 -0.79
N ARG A 72 -3.89 -6.60 0.28
CA ARG A 72 -4.46 -7.96 0.39
C ARG A 72 -5.99 -7.95 0.26
N ALA A 73 -6.66 -7.05 0.98
CA ALA A 73 -8.12 -6.91 0.91
C ALA A 73 -8.59 -6.48 -0.49
N LEU A 74 -7.84 -5.61 -1.19
CA LEU A 74 -8.13 -5.30 -2.60
C LEU A 74 -8.07 -6.55 -3.49
N LEU A 75 -7.06 -7.40 -3.32
CA LEU A 75 -6.94 -8.61 -4.13
C LEU A 75 -8.05 -9.62 -3.86
N GLU A 76 -8.49 -9.75 -2.61
CA GLU A 76 -9.64 -10.58 -2.25
C GLU A 76 -10.93 -10.12 -2.94
N LEU A 77 -11.11 -8.81 -3.15
CA LEU A 77 -12.26 -8.27 -3.87
C LEU A 77 -12.23 -8.56 -5.37
N GLU A 78 -11.06 -8.80 -5.96
CA GLU A 78 -10.89 -8.98 -7.41
C GLU A 78 -10.94 -10.47 -7.86
N GLN A 79 -11.14 -11.41 -6.92
CA GLN A 79 -11.51 -12.85 -7.07
C GLN A 79 -10.95 -13.65 -8.28
N ASN A 80 -9.78 -13.33 -8.84
CA ASN A 80 -9.29 -14.02 -10.05
C ASN A 80 -7.80 -14.41 -10.06
N PHE A 81 -7.05 -14.21 -8.99
CA PHE A 81 -5.62 -14.53 -8.99
C PHE A 81 -5.12 -15.05 -7.63
N SER A 82 -4.35 -16.14 -7.65
CA SER A 82 -3.54 -16.59 -6.52
C SER A 82 -2.29 -15.72 -6.43
N ILE A 83 -2.37 -14.59 -5.73
CA ILE A 83 -1.26 -13.65 -5.56
C ILE A 83 -0.77 -13.65 -4.11
N PHE A 84 0.53 -13.79 -3.92
CA PHE A 84 1.20 -13.60 -2.63
C PHE A 84 1.88 -12.24 -2.58
N ILE A 85 1.77 -11.54 -1.44
CA ILE A 85 2.34 -10.20 -1.22
C ILE A 85 3.32 -10.23 -0.05
N ASN A 86 4.40 -9.47 -0.14
CA ASN A 86 5.31 -9.13 0.97
C ASN A 86 5.71 -7.64 0.86
N MET A 87 5.77 -6.91 1.97
CA MET A 87 6.07 -5.46 2.01
C MET A 87 7.21 -5.12 2.95
#